data_AF-A0A3M1B091-F1
#
_entry.id   AF-A0A3M1B091-F1
#
_cell.length_a   1.000
_cell.length_b   1.000
_cell.length_c   1.000
_cell.angle_alpha   90.00
_cell.angle_beta   90.00
_cell.angle_gamma   90.00
#
_symmetry.space_group_name_H-M   'P 1'
#
loop_
_entity.id
_entity.type
_entity.pdbx_description
1 polymer ?
#
loop_
_entity_poly.entity_id
_entity_poly.type
_entity_poly.pdbx_seq_one_letter_code
_entity_poly.pdbx_strand_id
1 'polypeptide(L)'
;MKSCIHFTARLALTAILILIIGARDSFAQLELRVGKLSDGETYAVYVQPDSTISPSGSTITGTGQITLVVPAGFTYSNFTNVSGIWSINSVVHSPIENPDYDYISVGLSVDNGISYASGMETMLFKLKRTSDCNGEVHLIADDDPFNILPNSVGTNPGNDLSVIDIGTPGLPSYFYTGIY
;
A
#
# COMPACT_ATOMS: atom_id res chain seq x y z
N MET A 1 45.16 29.15 -30.54
CA MET A 1 44.99 27.94 -29.70
C MET A 1 44.00 28.19 -28.57
N LYS A 2 42.71 28.46 -28.88
CA LYS A 2 41.65 28.72 -27.86
C LYS A 2 40.26 28.15 -28.25
N SER A 3 40.11 27.63 -29.47
CA SER A 3 38.80 27.28 -30.02
C SER A 3 38.35 25.84 -29.75
N CYS A 4 39.27 24.92 -29.43
CA CYS A 4 38.95 23.49 -29.26
C CYS A 4 38.37 23.17 -27.86
N ILE A 5 38.74 23.94 -26.83
CA ILE A 5 38.35 23.71 -25.43
C ILE A 5 36.89 24.14 -25.15
N HIS A 6 36.37 25.13 -25.87
CA HIS A 6 34.99 25.60 -25.68
C HIS A 6 33.92 24.68 -26.26
N PHE A 7 34.27 23.86 -27.26
CA PHE A 7 33.31 22.95 -27.92
C PHE A 7 33.05 21.69 -27.08
N THR A 8 34.11 21.11 -26.50
CA THR A 8 34.00 19.95 -25.61
C THR A 8 33.30 20.26 -24.28
N ALA A 9 33.50 21.47 -23.73
CA ALA A 9 32.81 21.92 -22.52
C ALA A 9 31.29 22.08 -22.71
N ARG A 10 30.84 22.56 -23.89
CA ARG A 10 29.41 22.69 -24.20
C ARG A 10 28.74 21.34 -24.40
N LEU A 11 29.42 20.38 -25.04
CA LEU A 11 28.89 19.03 -25.26
C LEU A 11 28.73 18.25 -23.94
N ALA A 12 29.69 18.40 -23.01
CA ALA A 12 29.64 17.80 -21.68
C ALA A 12 28.53 18.43 -20.81
N LEU A 13 28.33 19.75 -20.88
CA LEU A 13 27.28 20.45 -20.13
C LEU A 13 25.87 20.03 -20.59
N THR A 14 25.66 19.84 -21.89
CA THR A 14 24.37 19.36 -22.43
C THR A 14 24.11 17.90 -22.04
N ALA A 15 25.14 17.05 -22.02
CA ALA A 15 25.01 15.66 -21.58
C ALA A 15 24.67 15.54 -20.08
N ILE A 16 25.25 16.39 -19.23
CA ILE A 16 24.93 16.45 -17.79
C ILE A 16 23.50 16.94 -17.56
N LEU A 17 23.03 17.93 -18.34
CA LEU A 17 21.66 18.45 -18.23
C LEU A 17 20.60 17.43 -18.65
N ILE A 18 20.88 16.58 -19.64
CA ILE A 18 20.01 15.48 -20.07
C ILE A 18 19.97 14.35 -19.02
N LEU A 19 21.08 14.10 -18.31
CA LEU A 19 21.15 13.07 -17.27
C LEU A 19 20.33 13.43 -16.02
N ILE A 20 20.21 14.73 -15.70
CA ILE A 20 19.43 15.22 -14.54
C ILE A 20 17.91 15.19 -14.80
N ILE A 21 17.48 15.27 -16.06
CA ILE A 21 16.05 15.18 -16.44
C ILE A 21 15.56 13.72 -16.49
N GLY A 22 16.46 12.74 -16.41
CA GLY A 22 16.16 11.31 -16.47
C GLY A 22 15.82 10.65 -15.13
N ALA A 23 16.06 11.31 -13.99
CA ALA A 23 15.61 10.83 -12.69
C ALA A 23 14.17 11.27 -12.45
N ARG A 24 13.22 10.57 -13.06
CA ARG A 24 11.81 10.64 -12.66
C ARG A 24 11.73 9.91 -11.33
N ASP A 25 11.37 10.63 -10.27
CA ASP A 25 11.08 10.06 -8.96
C ASP A 25 10.07 8.90 -9.08
N SER A 26 10.28 7.88 -8.25
CA SER A 26 9.44 6.69 -8.13
C SER A 26 7.97 7.08 -8.03
N PHE A 27 7.13 6.50 -8.88
CA PHE A 27 5.70 6.77 -8.88
C PHE A 27 5.06 6.15 -7.63
N ALA A 28 4.87 6.96 -6.58
CA ALA A 28 3.79 6.72 -5.62
C ALA A 28 2.48 6.69 -6.39
N GLN A 29 1.65 5.64 -6.26
CA GLN A 29 0.45 5.55 -7.09
C GLN A 29 -0.76 5.04 -6.33
N LEU A 30 -0.60 4.08 -5.42
CA LEU A 30 -1.68 3.60 -4.56
C LEU A 30 -1.23 3.70 -3.10
N GLU A 31 -1.95 4.49 -2.33
CA GLU A 31 -1.71 4.65 -0.90
C GLU A 31 -2.82 3.97 -0.10
N LEU A 32 -2.46 3.36 1.01
CA LEU A 32 -3.40 2.68 1.90
C LEU A 32 -3.55 3.46 3.19
N ARG A 33 -4.72 3.37 3.81
CA ARG A 33 -4.88 3.77 5.21
C ARG A 33 -5.91 2.92 5.91
N VAL A 34 -5.86 2.96 7.24
CA VAL A 34 -6.95 2.48 8.09
C VAL A 34 -7.63 3.67 8.75
N GLY A 35 -8.96 3.64 8.80
CA GLY A 35 -9.78 4.63 9.48
C GLY A 35 -10.71 3.98 10.49
N LYS A 36 -10.97 4.69 11.59
CA LYS A 36 -11.96 4.28 12.59
C LYS A 36 -13.30 4.95 12.28
N LEU A 37 -14.37 4.17 12.19
CA LEU A 37 -15.72 4.67 11.93
C LEU A 37 -16.31 5.34 13.18
N SER A 38 -17.45 6.02 12.99
CA SER A 38 -18.12 6.81 14.03
C SER A 38 -18.61 6.01 15.23
N ASP A 39 -18.71 4.69 15.12
CA ASP A 39 -19.07 3.80 16.25
C ASP A 39 -17.91 3.56 17.22
N GLY A 40 -16.70 4.01 16.88
CA GLY A 40 -15.51 3.91 17.72
C GLY A 40 -14.87 2.52 17.77
N GLU A 41 -15.48 1.52 17.15
CA GLU A 41 -15.09 0.10 17.23
C GLU A 41 -14.87 -0.56 15.87
N THR A 42 -15.42 0.03 14.79
CA THR A 42 -15.24 -0.49 13.44
C THR A 42 -14.07 0.20 12.74
N TYR A 43 -13.15 -0.61 12.23
CA TYR A 43 -11.99 -0.17 11.46
C TYR A 43 -12.20 -0.53 9.99
N ALA A 44 -11.99 0.43 9.11
CA ALA A 44 -12.12 0.29 7.66
C ALA A 44 -10.79 0.57 6.98
N VAL A 45 -10.45 -0.24 5.99
CA VAL A 45 -9.24 -0.11 5.19
C VAL A 45 -9.62 0.49 3.84
N TYR A 46 -8.81 1.44 3.39
CA TYR A 46 -9.02 2.20 2.17
C TYR A 46 -7.79 2.14 1.28
N VAL A 47 -8.03 2.17 -0.02
CA VAL A 47 -7.03 2.52 -1.04
C VAL A 47 -7.36 3.87 -1.64
N GLN A 48 -6.35 4.68 -1.91
CA GLN A 48 -6.47 5.92 -2.64
C GLN A 48 -5.39 5.99 -3.72
N PRO A 49 -5.78 6.11 -5.00
CA PRO A 49 -4.87 6.53 -6.04
C PRO A 49 -4.33 7.93 -5.78
N ASP A 50 -3.02 8.13 -5.97
CA ASP A 50 -2.44 9.46 -5.88
C ASP A 50 -3.04 10.41 -6.94
N SER A 51 -2.83 11.72 -6.77
CA SER A 51 -3.35 12.72 -7.70
C SER A 51 -2.61 12.78 -9.05
N THR A 52 -1.52 12.04 -9.22
CA THR A 52 -0.70 12.05 -10.42
C THR A 52 -1.11 10.98 -11.43
N ILE A 53 -1.84 9.95 -10.99
CA ILE A 53 -2.45 8.95 -11.84
C ILE A 53 -3.93 9.20 -12.09
N SER A 54 -4.40 8.77 -13.26
CA SER A 54 -5.82 8.81 -13.64
C SER A 54 -6.23 7.45 -14.19
N PRO A 55 -6.41 6.44 -13.32
CA PRO A 55 -6.88 5.12 -13.75
C PRO A 55 -8.18 5.23 -14.55
N SER A 56 -8.30 4.43 -15.60
CA SER A 56 -9.56 4.28 -16.29
C SER A 56 -10.59 3.56 -15.38
N GLY A 57 -11.86 3.59 -15.77
CA GLY A 57 -12.90 2.77 -15.12
C GLY A 57 -12.80 1.27 -15.41
N SER A 58 -11.70 0.81 -16.03
CA SER A 58 -11.47 -0.59 -16.42
C SER A 58 -10.10 -1.04 -15.93
N THR A 59 -10.04 -1.41 -14.66
CA THR A 59 -8.85 -1.89 -13.96
C THR A 59 -9.01 -3.33 -13.49
N ILE A 60 -7.90 -4.03 -13.33
CA ILE A 60 -7.82 -5.36 -12.72
C ILE A 60 -6.77 -5.31 -11.61
N THR A 61 -7.18 -5.62 -10.38
CA THR A 61 -6.29 -5.78 -9.23
C THR A 61 -5.69 -7.18 -9.27
N GLY A 62 -4.39 -7.28 -9.53
CA GLY A 62 -3.69 -8.54 -9.74
C GLY A 62 -3.26 -9.23 -8.44
N THR A 63 -2.76 -8.45 -7.48
CA THR A 63 -2.35 -8.92 -6.15
C THR A 63 -2.83 -7.95 -5.09
N GLY A 64 -3.04 -8.45 -3.88
CA GLY A 64 -3.39 -7.63 -2.72
C GLY A 64 -3.11 -8.37 -1.42
N GLN A 65 -2.32 -7.75 -0.55
CA GLN A 65 -2.15 -8.13 0.85
C GLN A 65 -2.10 -6.84 1.68
N ILE A 66 -2.90 -6.79 2.73
CA ILE A 66 -2.89 -5.67 3.67
C ILE A 66 -2.78 -6.22 5.06
N THR A 67 -1.81 -5.74 5.84
CA THR A 67 -1.60 -6.19 7.21
C THR A 67 -1.92 -5.08 8.20
N LEU A 68 -2.85 -5.40 9.10
CA LEU A 68 -3.18 -4.57 10.25
C LEU A 68 -2.26 -4.92 11.40
N VAL A 69 -1.73 -3.90 12.05
CA VAL A 69 -1.06 -3.99 13.36
C VAL A 69 -2.08 -3.57 14.40
N VAL A 70 -2.37 -4.47 15.33
CA VAL A 70 -3.42 -4.31 16.34
C VAL A 70 -2.86 -4.65 17.72
N PRO A 71 -3.43 -4.13 18.83
CA PRO A 71 -2.93 -4.48 20.16
C PRO A 71 -2.97 -6.00 20.42
N ALA A 72 -2.01 -6.53 21.17
CA ALA A 72 -1.98 -7.94 21.53
C ALA A 72 -3.31 -8.39 22.17
N GLY A 73 -3.85 -9.52 21.73
CA GLY A 73 -5.14 -10.04 22.18
C GLY A 73 -6.35 -9.36 21.51
N PHE A 74 -6.14 -8.67 20.39
CA PHE A 74 -7.22 -8.12 19.59
C PHE A 74 -8.16 -9.21 19.09
N THR A 75 -9.46 -9.01 19.32
CA THR A 75 -10.50 -9.87 18.75
C THR A 75 -11.44 -9.04 17.89
N TYR A 76 -11.99 -9.66 16.85
CA TYR A 76 -12.86 -8.99 15.91
C TYR A 76 -14.10 -9.83 15.56
N SER A 77 -15.10 -9.14 15.04
CA SER A 77 -16.31 -9.68 14.44
C SER A 77 -16.67 -8.89 13.19
N ASN A 78 -17.72 -9.32 12.48
CA ASN A 78 -18.32 -8.59 11.36
C ASN A 78 -17.31 -8.15 10.28
N PHE A 79 -16.34 -9.02 9.95
CA PHE A 79 -15.48 -8.79 8.80
C PHE A 79 -16.37 -8.71 7.55
N THR A 80 -16.34 -7.57 6.88
CA THR A 80 -17.23 -7.25 5.78
C THR A 80 -16.41 -6.76 4.59
N ASN A 81 -16.54 -7.44 3.47
CA ASN A 81 -16.02 -6.99 2.18
C ASN A 81 -16.87 -5.83 1.65
N VAL A 82 -16.23 -4.79 1.11
CA VAL A 82 -16.90 -3.61 0.53
C VAL A 82 -16.56 -3.49 -0.95
N SER A 83 -15.28 -3.51 -1.29
CA SER A 83 -14.78 -3.56 -2.66
C SER A 83 -13.74 -4.65 -2.79
N GLY A 84 -13.96 -5.58 -3.72
CA GLY A 84 -13.20 -6.83 -3.78
C GLY A 84 -13.68 -7.86 -2.75
N ILE A 85 -13.17 -9.08 -2.89
CA ILE A 85 -13.36 -10.16 -1.91
C ILE A 85 -12.02 -10.39 -1.23
N TRP A 86 -11.96 -10.08 0.05
CA TRP A 86 -10.80 -10.21 0.90
C TRP A 86 -11.04 -11.29 1.96
N SER A 87 -9.96 -11.92 2.38
CA SER A 87 -9.98 -12.95 3.43
C SER A 87 -8.75 -12.81 4.30
N ILE A 88 -8.94 -12.92 5.61
CA ILE A 88 -7.84 -13.05 6.57
C ILE A 88 -7.12 -14.36 6.26
N ASN A 89 -5.85 -14.26 5.88
CA ASN A 89 -5.02 -15.40 5.50
C ASN A 89 -3.91 -15.71 6.51
N SER A 90 -3.60 -14.76 7.41
CA SER A 90 -2.66 -14.99 8.51
C SER A 90 -3.01 -14.12 9.71
N VAL A 91 -2.86 -14.70 10.91
CA VAL A 91 -2.86 -13.96 12.17
C VAL A 91 -1.62 -14.39 12.94
N VAL A 92 -0.75 -13.44 13.26
CA VAL A 92 0.43 -13.66 14.10
C VAL A 92 0.22 -12.96 15.41
N HIS A 93 0.28 -13.72 16.50
CA HIS A 93 0.10 -13.18 17.84
C HIS A 93 1.44 -12.83 18.47
N SER A 94 1.61 -11.56 18.86
CA SER A 94 2.68 -11.10 19.75
C SER A 94 4.08 -11.65 19.39
N PRO A 95 4.59 -11.41 18.16
CA PRO A 95 5.91 -11.90 17.77
C PRO A 95 7.02 -11.29 18.63
N ILE A 96 8.18 -11.94 18.73
CA ILE A 96 9.25 -11.51 19.64
C ILE A 96 9.80 -10.12 19.30
N GLU A 97 9.73 -9.71 18.03
CA GLU A 97 10.12 -8.39 17.56
C GLU A 97 9.21 -7.28 18.09
N ASN A 98 7.93 -7.60 18.33
CA ASN A 98 6.94 -6.63 18.75
C ASN A 98 5.82 -7.30 19.59
N PRO A 99 6.10 -7.64 20.87
CA PRO A 99 5.23 -8.48 21.69
C PRO A 99 3.94 -7.80 22.15
N ASP A 100 3.83 -6.47 21.99
CA ASP A 100 2.65 -5.70 22.39
C ASP A 100 1.55 -5.68 21.30
N TYR A 101 1.82 -6.28 20.13
CA TYR A 101 0.92 -6.24 18.98
C TYR A 101 0.70 -7.62 18.35
N ASP A 102 -0.49 -7.80 17.78
CA ASP A 102 -0.81 -8.87 16.85
C ASP A 102 -0.87 -8.31 15.42
N TYR A 103 -0.66 -9.18 14.43
CA TYR A 103 -0.64 -8.83 13.01
C TYR A 103 -1.70 -9.63 12.28
N ILE A 104 -2.62 -8.96 11.60
CA ILE A 104 -3.70 -9.57 10.82
C ILE A 104 -3.45 -9.26 9.35
N SER A 105 -2.95 -10.25 8.60
CA SER A 105 -2.81 -10.15 7.14
C SER A 105 -4.11 -10.55 6.46
N VAL A 106 -4.52 -9.72 5.51
CA VAL A 106 -5.74 -9.87 4.72
C VAL A 106 -5.37 -9.90 3.25
N GLY A 107 -5.59 -11.04 2.59
CA GLY A 107 -5.30 -11.24 1.17
C GLY A 107 -6.52 -10.99 0.29
N LEU A 108 -6.29 -10.42 -0.90
CA LEU A 108 -7.29 -10.32 -1.96
C LEU A 108 -7.50 -11.71 -2.58
N SER A 109 -8.75 -12.18 -2.56
CA SER A 109 -9.16 -13.42 -3.24
C SER A 109 -9.71 -13.16 -4.64
N VAL A 110 -10.52 -12.11 -4.80
CA VAL A 110 -11.17 -11.76 -6.08
C VAL A 110 -11.28 -10.25 -6.20
N ASP A 111 -10.83 -9.68 -7.32
CA ASP A 111 -11.20 -8.31 -7.69
C ASP A 111 -12.67 -8.27 -8.11
N ASN A 112 -13.49 -7.65 -7.28
CA ASN A 112 -14.93 -7.54 -7.46
C ASN A 112 -15.35 -6.09 -7.18
N GLY A 113 -15.16 -5.23 -8.18
CA GLY A 113 -15.61 -3.84 -8.14
C GLY A 113 -14.75 -2.91 -7.30
N ILE A 114 -13.43 -3.14 -7.23
CA ILE A 114 -12.53 -2.12 -6.70
C ILE A 114 -12.42 -1.00 -7.74
N SER A 115 -12.93 0.17 -7.36
CA SER A 115 -12.85 1.37 -8.21
C SER A 115 -11.62 2.17 -7.83
N TYR A 116 -10.87 2.64 -8.83
CA TYR A 116 -9.72 3.50 -8.61
C TYR A 116 -10.01 4.83 -9.29
N ALA A 117 -10.10 5.90 -8.50
CA ALA A 117 -10.26 7.25 -9.00
C ALA A 117 -9.24 8.17 -8.32
N SER A 118 -8.60 9.01 -9.12
CA SER A 118 -7.53 9.92 -8.69
C SER A 118 -7.95 10.74 -7.46
N GLY A 119 -7.16 10.64 -6.38
CA GLY A 119 -7.39 11.37 -5.13
C GLY A 119 -8.68 10.99 -4.37
N MET A 120 -9.35 9.89 -4.74
CA MET A 120 -10.55 9.43 -4.06
C MET A 120 -10.33 8.08 -3.38
N GLU A 121 -10.79 8.00 -2.14
CA GLU A 121 -10.73 6.79 -1.35
C GLU A 121 -11.77 5.76 -1.81
N THR A 122 -11.33 4.50 -1.87
CA THR A 122 -12.21 3.34 -2.02
C THR A 122 -12.03 2.44 -0.81
N MET A 123 -13.13 2.18 -0.09
CA MET A 123 -13.13 1.26 1.04
C MET A 123 -13.05 -0.17 0.55
N LEU A 124 -12.06 -0.91 1.01
CA LEU A 124 -11.82 -2.31 0.61
C LEU A 124 -12.62 -3.27 1.48
N PHE A 125 -12.41 -3.18 2.80
CA PHE A 125 -13.09 -4.01 3.79
C PHE A 125 -13.12 -3.29 5.15
N LYS A 126 -13.90 -3.84 6.07
CA LYS A 126 -13.98 -3.38 7.45
C LYS A 126 -14.15 -4.53 8.43
N LEU A 127 -13.73 -4.33 9.67
CA LEU A 127 -13.93 -5.26 10.77
C LEU A 127 -14.28 -4.50 12.05
N LYS A 128 -15.03 -5.14 12.94
CA LYS A 128 -15.42 -4.56 14.21
C LYS A 128 -14.63 -5.20 15.35
N ARG A 129 -13.90 -4.40 16.12
CA ARG A 129 -13.25 -4.86 17.36
C ARG A 129 -14.30 -5.34 18.37
N THR A 130 -13.98 -6.43 19.04
CA THR A 130 -14.79 -7.00 20.13
C THR A 130 -14.04 -7.15 21.45
N SER A 131 -12.72 -6.95 21.45
CA SER A 131 -11.91 -6.93 22.66
C SER A 131 -11.96 -5.56 23.34
N ASP A 132 -11.73 -5.55 24.66
CA ASP A 132 -11.61 -4.34 25.47
C ASP A 132 -10.24 -3.66 25.34
N CYS A 133 -9.34 -4.21 24.50
CA CYS A 133 -8.00 -3.64 24.31
C CYS A 133 -8.09 -2.30 23.57
N ASN A 134 -7.85 -1.23 24.32
CA ASN A 134 -7.81 0.12 23.82
C ASN A 134 -6.38 0.44 23.37
N GLY A 135 -6.13 0.23 22.08
CA GLY A 135 -4.89 0.64 21.45
C GLY A 135 -5.12 1.01 19.99
N GLU A 136 -4.08 1.55 19.37
CA GLU A 136 -4.11 1.98 17.99
C GLU A 136 -4.16 0.77 17.05
N VAL A 137 -5.02 0.88 16.03
CA VAL A 137 -5.02 -0.03 14.89
C VAL A 137 -4.46 0.77 13.73
N HIS A 138 -3.37 0.28 13.15
CA HIS A 138 -2.67 0.92 12.04
C HIS A 138 -2.31 -0.13 10.98
N LEU A 139 -1.84 0.32 9.81
CA LEU A 139 -1.26 -0.57 8.81
C LEU A 139 0.20 -0.82 9.14
N ILE A 140 0.71 -2.00 8.81
CA ILE A 140 2.13 -2.31 9.02
C ILE A 140 3.01 -1.35 8.22
N ALA A 141 3.98 -0.73 8.87
CA ALA A 141 4.94 0.15 8.23
C ALA A 141 6.10 -0.65 7.62
N ASP A 142 6.80 -0.05 6.65
CA ASP A 142 7.97 -0.67 6.03
C ASP A 142 9.14 -0.87 7.02
N ASP A 143 9.21 -0.03 8.06
CA ASP A 143 10.19 -0.08 9.14
C ASP A 143 9.67 -0.75 10.43
N ASP A 144 8.48 -1.36 10.39
CA ASP A 144 7.96 -2.14 11.51
C ASP A 144 8.93 -3.31 11.84
N PRO A 145 9.30 -3.53 13.13
CA PRO A 145 10.24 -4.57 13.51
C PRO A 145 9.89 -5.98 13.00
N PHE A 146 8.60 -6.32 12.91
CA PHE A 146 8.13 -7.62 12.41
C PHE A 146 8.17 -7.71 10.86
N ASN A 147 8.21 -6.56 10.17
CA ASN A 147 8.36 -6.48 8.72
C ASN A 147 9.83 -6.58 8.26
N ILE A 148 10.80 -6.47 9.19
CA ILE A 148 12.22 -6.66 8.88
C ILE A 148 12.53 -8.16 8.75
N LEU A 149 12.81 -8.60 7.52
CA LEU A 149 13.04 -10.01 7.22
C LEU A 149 14.52 -10.44 7.45
N PRO A 150 14.77 -11.69 7.91
CA PRO A 150 13.77 -12.67 8.34
C PRO A 150 13.20 -12.31 9.73
N ASN A 151 11.88 -12.41 9.88
CA ASN A 151 11.23 -12.30 11.19
C ASN A 151 11.13 -13.68 11.88
N SER A 152 10.81 -13.68 13.16
CA SER A 152 10.77 -14.84 14.05
C SER A 152 9.76 -15.91 13.65
N VAL A 153 8.77 -15.56 12.82
CA VAL A 153 7.69 -16.44 12.39
C VAL A 153 7.87 -16.89 10.93
N GLY A 154 8.87 -16.35 10.22
CA GLY A 154 9.18 -16.71 8.84
C GLY A 154 8.09 -16.29 7.84
N THR A 155 7.38 -15.18 8.11
CA THR A 155 6.34 -14.63 7.23
C THR A 155 6.84 -13.41 6.46
N ASN A 156 6.07 -12.95 5.47
CA ASN A 156 6.26 -11.65 4.80
C ASN A 156 5.02 -10.79 5.05
N PRO A 157 4.98 -10.01 6.15
CA PRO A 157 3.76 -9.35 6.59
C PRO A 157 3.50 -8.02 5.89
N GLY A 158 4.39 -7.52 5.03
CA GLY A 158 4.24 -6.23 4.36
C GLY A 158 2.93 -6.06 3.57
N ASN A 159 2.62 -4.81 3.25
CA ASN A 159 1.51 -4.48 2.36
C ASN A 159 1.94 -4.65 0.89
N ASP A 160 1.02 -5.13 0.06
CA ASP A 160 1.17 -5.24 -1.39
C ASP A 160 -0.18 -4.94 -2.06
N LEU A 161 -0.13 -4.25 -3.19
CA LEU A 161 -1.28 -4.06 -4.06
C LEU A 161 -0.76 -3.79 -5.46
N SER A 162 -1.26 -4.52 -6.45
CA SER A 162 -0.94 -4.26 -7.85
C SER A 162 -2.20 -4.18 -8.69
N VAL A 163 -2.25 -3.21 -9.59
CA VAL A 163 -3.40 -2.93 -10.45
C VAL A 163 -2.92 -2.72 -11.86
N ILE A 164 -3.59 -3.33 -12.83
CA ILE A 164 -3.37 -3.10 -14.26
C ILE A 164 -4.59 -2.38 -14.82
N ASP A 165 -4.37 -1.28 -15.53
CA ASP A 165 -5.41 -0.55 -16.24
C ASP A 165 -5.55 -1.06 -17.68
N ILE A 166 -6.60 -1.82 -17.93
CA ILE A 166 -6.88 -2.40 -19.25
C ILE A 166 -7.70 -1.47 -20.15
N GLY A 167 -8.23 -0.36 -19.60
CA GLY A 167 -8.94 0.66 -20.37
C GLY A 167 -8.02 1.72 -20.99
N THR A 168 -6.75 1.77 -20.56
CA THR A 168 -5.76 2.74 -21.05
C THR A 168 -4.75 2.08 -22.01
N PRO A 169 -4.49 2.64 -23.22
CA PRO A 169 -3.45 2.15 -24.11
C PRO A 169 -2.08 2.08 -23.42
N GLY A 170 -1.38 0.96 -23.62
CA GLY A 170 -0.09 0.72 -22.97
C GLY A 170 -0.17 -0.05 -21.64
N LEU A 171 -1.38 -0.38 -21.17
CA LEU A 171 -1.61 -1.19 -19.97
C LEU A 171 -0.82 -0.70 -18.73
N PRO A 172 -0.97 0.58 -18.34
CA PRO A 172 -0.23 1.09 -17.20
C PRO A 172 -0.57 0.27 -15.95
N SER A 173 0.44 0.04 -15.12
CA SER A 173 0.31 -0.69 -13.87
C SER A 173 0.58 0.25 -12.71
N TYR A 174 -0.22 0.13 -11.65
CA TYR A 174 -0.14 0.92 -10.43
C TYR A 174 0.14 0.00 -9.24
N PHE A 175 0.96 0.46 -8.31
CA PHE A 175 1.42 -0.35 -7.18
C PHE A 175 1.21 0.37 -5.84
N TYR A 176 1.09 -0.41 -4.78
CA TYR A 176 1.19 0.08 -3.41
C TYR A 176 2.51 0.80 -3.20
N THR A 177 2.46 1.96 -2.56
CA THR A 177 3.66 2.78 -2.33
C THR A 177 3.76 3.38 -0.95
N GLY A 178 2.72 3.29 -0.12
CA GLY A 178 2.81 3.80 1.24
C GLY A 178 1.49 3.93 1.97
N ILE A 179 1.62 4.45 3.19
CA ILE A 179 0.54 4.74 4.12
C ILE A 179 0.41 6.26 4.24
N TYR A 180 -0.82 6.78 4.33
CA TYR A 180 -1.11 8.21 4.51
C TYR A 180 -2.10 8.48 5.64
#